data_AF-A0A7S2NVJ1-F1
#
_entry.id   AF-A0A7S2NVJ1-F1
#
_cell.length_a   1.000
_cell.length_b   1.000
_cell.length_c   1.000
_cell.angle_alpha   90.00
_cell.angle_beta   90.00
_cell.angle_gamma   90.00
#
_symmetry.space_group_name_H-M   'P 1'
#
loop_
_entity.id
_entity.type
_entity.pdbx_description
1 polymer ?
#
loop_
_entity_poly.entity_id
_entity_poly.type
_entity_poly.pdbx_seq_one_letter_code
_entity_poly.pdbx_strand_id
1 'polypeptide(L)'
;THLFPPFERQKEEDIIPEDALESFLHNGFLWIRCSNKQNQATSHENFRRLLQELYSSDAQSFERKWNVENSGDCKDSSLLKAREVLQNSSSLHRPFYVSTIVHKDEVSSTTLDGILRALPFASGSPSILDEYIRYDGGCWLFLGSNCSSVSADENKTTNVCKKRKKSDTQQQHNISSSSLSGRSEHVDEVDHVGTWHYQLSGSKTWYVRPNQKCGDWDNFSDVGPPDLQNTAGAQRSTTGCSRAYRLKIIVEEGDLFVLNTRAWYHRTELDTQKDGVLSISIARDFHLRLTDEDELDLEAAVAAAIDAPVILCKSNAKKGDVILEEDEIPDLLPQGDSPNCALAEIEIGDDDEENTKIVLIALRDIQKDEPLIVACVEVDDDDNCDGDDDDDDSDVCNADAGMDPRVIAVRDFGQREQVLGETDIPEDMPRSLDPNCELFDEEDGCVIRSLRVIAQGEVLSIAPDDDGEYEEIEFDTATGEFNKTAK
;
A
#
# COMPACT_ATOMS: atom_id res chain seq x y z
N THR A 1 5.02 2.83 -30.82
CA THR A 1 4.83 2.74 -29.37
C THR A 1 3.35 2.85 -29.09
N HIS A 2 2.74 1.75 -28.66
CA HIS A 2 1.36 1.77 -28.19
C HIS A 2 1.40 2.37 -26.79
N LEU A 3 1.28 3.70 -26.69
CA LEU A 3 1.30 4.36 -25.38
C LEU A 3 0.14 3.84 -24.55
N PHE A 4 0.47 3.19 -23.43
CA PHE A 4 -0.47 2.78 -22.39
C PHE A 4 -1.24 4.02 -21.95
N PRO A 5 -2.56 4.13 -22.23
CA PRO A 5 -3.27 5.38 -21.97
C PRO A 5 -3.34 5.59 -20.44
N PRO A 6 -2.76 6.69 -19.93
CA PRO A 6 -2.63 6.87 -18.50
C PRO A 6 -4.02 7.06 -17.88
N PHE A 7 -4.19 6.56 -16.66
CA PHE A 7 -5.39 6.74 -15.84
C PHE A 7 -6.67 6.08 -16.38
N GLU A 8 -6.57 5.22 -17.39
CA GLU A 8 -7.70 4.43 -17.90
C GLU A 8 -7.61 2.96 -17.48
N ARG A 9 -8.76 2.35 -17.19
CA ARG A 9 -8.83 0.91 -16.88
C ARG A 9 -8.50 0.08 -18.11
N GLN A 10 -7.35 -0.59 -18.10
CA GLN A 10 -6.92 -1.51 -19.15
C GLN A 10 -7.41 -2.94 -18.88
N LYS A 11 -7.47 -3.79 -19.91
CA LYS A 11 -7.70 -5.23 -19.73
C LYS A 11 -6.37 -5.95 -19.73
N GLU A 12 -6.17 -6.87 -18.81
CA GLU A 12 -4.93 -7.64 -18.68
C GLU A 12 -4.47 -8.29 -20.00
N GLU A 13 -5.39 -8.85 -20.79
CA GLU A 13 -5.03 -9.48 -22.08
C GLU A 13 -4.49 -8.52 -23.15
N ASP A 14 -4.70 -7.21 -22.98
CA ASP A 14 -4.27 -6.18 -23.92
C ASP A 14 -2.96 -5.50 -23.46
N ILE A 15 -2.37 -5.93 -22.33
CA ILE A 15 -1.20 -5.30 -21.73
C ILE A 15 0.06 -6.12 -21.98
N ILE A 16 1.10 -5.42 -22.42
CA ILE A 16 2.47 -5.90 -22.49
C ILE A 16 3.14 -5.54 -21.14
N PRO A 17 3.73 -6.50 -20.39
CA PRO A 17 4.31 -6.24 -19.07
C PRO A 17 5.31 -5.08 -19.04
N GLU A 18 6.15 -4.97 -20.06
CA GLU A 18 7.15 -3.90 -20.22
C GLU A 18 6.48 -2.53 -20.33
N ASP A 19 5.43 -2.40 -21.16
CA ASP A 19 4.66 -1.16 -21.30
C ASP A 19 3.95 -0.79 -19.99
N ALA A 20 3.52 -1.78 -19.20
CA ALA A 20 2.89 -1.56 -17.90
C ALA A 20 3.91 -1.06 -16.87
N LEU A 21 5.10 -1.65 -16.83
CA LEU A 21 6.19 -1.20 -15.96
C LEU A 21 6.60 0.23 -16.33
N GLU A 22 6.87 0.49 -17.62
CA GLU A 22 7.22 1.84 -18.09
C GLU A 22 6.12 2.86 -17.72
N SER A 23 4.84 2.48 -17.91
CA SER A 23 3.72 3.33 -17.51
C SER A 23 3.66 3.56 -16.00
N PHE A 24 3.96 2.55 -15.18
CA PHE A 24 4.02 2.68 -13.73
C PHE A 24 5.19 3.55 -13.29
N LEU A 25 6.38 3.39 -13.86
CA LEU A 25 7.53 4.25 -13.56
C LEU A 25 7.20 5.71 -13.89
N HIS A 26 6.62 5.95 -15.06
CA HIS A 26 6.32 7.30 -15.50
C HIS A 26 5.18 7.97 -14.71
N ASN A 27 4.14 7.22 -14.35
CA ASN A 27 2.92 7.78 -13.77
C ASN A 27 2.71 7.44 -12.28
N GLY A 28 3.49 6.52 -11.72
CA GLY A 28 3.27 5.93 -10.40
C GLY A 28 1.91 5.20 -10.28
N PHE A 29 1.33 4.75 -11.39
CA PHE A 29 -0.09 4.38 -11.44
C PHE A 29 -0.40 3.32 -12.51
N LEU A 30 -1.14 2.26 -12.14
CA LEU A 30 -1.79 1.34 -13.08
C LEU A 30 -3.21 0.97 -12.61
N TRP A 31 -4.14 0.80 -13.56
CA TRP A 31 -5.47 0.27 -13.28
C TRP A 31 -5.85 -0.78 -14.32
N ILE A 32 -5.93 -2.03 -13.88
CA ILE A 32 -6.00 -3.21 -14.74
C ILE A 32 -7.21 -4.05 -14.34
N ARG A 33 -8.01 -4.47 -15.32
CA ARG A 33 -9.03 -5.50 -15.17
C ARG A 33 -8.38 -6.85 -15.46
N CYS A 34 -8.19 -7.66 -14.42
CA CYS A 34 -7.67 -9.01 -14.57
C CYS A 34 -8.68 -9.89 -15.35
N SER A 35 -8.15 -10.74 -16.20
CA SER A 35 -8.95 -11.66 -17.00
C SER A 35 -9.42 -12.82 -16.12
N ASN A 36 -10.72 -13.11 -16.11
CA ASN A 36 -11.29 -14.24 -15.35
C ASN A 36 -10.89 -15.63 -15.90
N LYS A 37 -9.85 -15.71 -16.73
CA LYS A 37 -9.48 -16.91 -17.50
C LYS A 37 -8.69 -17.91 -16.66
N GLN A 38 -7.91 -17.44 -15.69
CA GLN A 38 -7.12 -18.30 -14.81
C GLN A 38 -7.90 -18.56 -13.53
N ASN A 39 -8.70 -19.62 -13.59
CA ASN A 39 -9.57 -20.13 -12.53
C ASN A 39 -10.77 -19.24 -12.16
N GLN A 40 -11.93 -19.87 -12.06
CA GLN A 40 -12.99 -19.45 -11.13
C GLN A 40 -12.51 -19.61 -9.66
N ALA A 41 -11.24 -19.29 -9.40
CA ALA A 41 -10.53 -19.53 -8.15
C ALA A 41 -11.15 -18.60 -7.13
N THR A 42 -11.86 -19.26 -6.23
CA THR A 42 -12.32 -18.68 -4.99
C THR A 42 -13.35 -17.57 -5.20
N SER A 43 -14.61 -17.96 -5.39
CA SER A 43 -15.73 -17.02 -5.14
C SER A 43 -15.52 -16.31 -3.80
N HIS A 44 -16.02 -15.09 -3.65
CA HIS A 44 -15.87 -14.34 -2.39
C HIS A 44 -16.28 -15.15 -1.14
N GLU A 45 -17.30 -16.02 -1.28
CA GLU A 45 -17.71 -16.97 -0.23
C GLU A 45 -16.66 -18.02 0.09
N ASN A 46 -15.99 -18.57 -0.93
CA ASN A 46 -14.88 -19.49 -0.72
C ASN A 46 -13.68 -18.78 -0.08
N PHE A 47 -13.41 -17.53 -0.45
CA PHE A 47 -12.25 -16.79 0.09
C PHE A 47 -12.52 -16.42 1.54
N ARG A 48 -13.76 -16.03 1.85
CA ARG A 48 -14.22 -15.84 3.20
C ARG A 48 -14.12 -17.11 4.05
N ARG A 49 -14.51 -18.27 3.52
CA ARG A 49 -14.36 -19.55 4.22
C ARG A 49 -12.89 -19.87 4.49
N LEU A 50 -12.01 -19.61 3.52
CA LEU A 50 -10.57 -19.74 3.71
C LEU A 50 -10.07 -18.83 4.84
N LEU A 51 -10.45 -17.54 4.85
CA LEU A 51 -10.07 -16.63 5.93
C LEU A 51 -10.57 -17.12 7.30
N GLN A 52 -11.76 -17.72 7.37
CA GLN A 52 -12.28 -18.32 8.60
C GLN A 52 -11.46 -19.53 9.07
N GLU A 53 -11.07 -20.39 8.13
CA GLU A 53 -10.23 -21.56 8.41
C GLU A 53 -8.84 -21.13 8.89
N LEU A 54 -8.20 -20.21 8.16
CA LEU A 54 -6.88 -19.66 8.49
C LEU A 54 -6.88 -18.94 9.85
N TYR A 55 -7.88 -18.09 10.12
CA TYR A 55 -8.02 -17.44 11.42
C TYR A 55 -8.26 -18.44 12.56
N SER A 56 -8.94 -19.55 12.28
CA SER A 56 -9.18 -20.60 13.30
C SER A 56 -7.92 -21.41 13.61
N SER A 57 -7.02 -21.58 12.64
CA SER A 57 -5.71 -22.21 12.86
C SER A 57 -4.69 -21.25 13.46
N ASP A 58 -4.77 -19.97 13.11
CA ASP A 58 -3.74 -18.97 13.43
C ASP A 58 -4.36 -17.57 13.59
N ALA A 59 -5.01 -17.36 14.74
CA ALA A 59 -5.66 -16.08 15.02
C ALA A 59 -4.64 -14.93 15.22
N GLN A 60 -3.45 -15.26 15.73
CA GLN A 60 -2.43 -14.27 16.11
C GLN A 60 -1.94 -13.47 14.89
N SER A 61 -1.79 -14.13 13.73
CA SER A 61 -1.39 -13.49 12.48
C SER A 61 -2.36 -12.40 12.00
N PHE A 62 -3.64 -12.48 12.36
CA PHE A 62 -4.62 -11.46 12.00
C PHE A 62 -4.78 -10.38 13.08
N GLU A 63 -4.56 -10.73 14.35
CA GLU A 63 -4.78 -9.83 15.49
C GLU A 63 -3.60 -8.91 15.80
N ARG A 64 -2.37 -9.30 15.40
CA ARG A 64 -1.15 -8.54 15.72
C ARG A 64 -1.18 -7.09 15.23
N LYS A 65 -1.74 -6.84 14.03
CA LYS A 65 -1.83 -5.51 13.41
C LYS A 65 -3.25 -5.19 12.93
N TRP A 66 -4.24 -5.47 13.78
CA TRP A 66 -5.65 -5.25 13.46
C TRP A 66 -6.06 -3.79 13.68
N ASN A 67 -6.55 -3.13 12.63
CA ASN A 67 -6.97 -1.73 12.66
C ASN A 67 -8.43 -1.55 12.25
N VAL A 68 -9.15 -0.72 12.98
CA VAL A 68 -10.54 -0.33 12.68
C VAL A 68 -10.54 1.05 12.05
N GLU A 69 -10.48 1.07 10.72
CA GLU A 69 -10.44 2.29 9.91
C GLU A 69 -11.74 3.10 10.04
N ASN A 70 -12.89 2.40 10.06
CA ASN A 70 -14.19 3.02 10.28
C ASN A 70 -15.18 2.01 10.88
N SER A 71 -15.92 2.40 11.91
CA SER A 71 -16.91 1.54 12.57
C SER A 71 -18.37 1.95 12.29
N GLY A 72 -18.57 2.79 11.27
CA GLY A 72 -19.86 3.40 10.93
C GLY A 72 -20.36 4.30 12.06
N ASP A 73 -21.65 4.21 12.37
CA ASP A 73 -22.26 4.93 13.49
C ASP A 73 -21.93 4.32 14.87
N CYS A 74 -21.03 3.34 14.95
CA CYS A 74 -20.66 2.74 16.22
C CYS A 74 -19.76 3.70 17.01
N LYS A 75 -20.23 4.10 18.19
CA LYS A 75 -19.46 4.97 19.10
C LYS A 75 -18.25 4.28 19.75
N ASP A 76 -18.13 2.97 19.60
CA ASP A 76 -17.09 2.18 20.24
C ASP A 76 -16.41 1.28 19.19
N SER A 77 -15.52 1.91 18.42
CA SER A 77 -14.70 1.26 17.40
C SER A 77 -13.82 0.15 17.98
N SER A 78 -13.44 0.25 19.25
CA SER A 78 -12.61 -0.73 19.98
C SER A 78 -13.25 -2.12 20.10
N LEU A 79 -14.54 -2.24 19.81
CA LEU A 79 -15.28 -3.50 19.89
C LEU A 79 -15.16 -4.35 18.62
N LEU A 80 -14.78 -3.80 17.46
CA LEU A 80 -14.67 -4.57 16.22
C LEU A 80 -13.39 -5.40 16.21
N LYS A 81 -13.47 -6.61 16.77
CA LYS A 81 -12.35 -7.56 16.82
C LYS A 81 -12.26 -8.40 15.54
N ALA A 82 -11.04 -8.82 15.19
CA ALA A 82 -10.77 -9.74 14.08
C ALA A 82 -11.71 -10.96 14.09
N ARG A 83 -11.89 -11.57 15.27
CA ARG A 83 -12.82 -12.68 15.49
C ARG A 83 -14.24 -12.40 15.00
N GLU A 84 -14.77 -11.23 15.31
CA GLU A 84 -16.16 -10.87 14.97
C GLU A 84 -16.31 -10.69 13.46
N VAL A 85 -15.35 -10.05 12.82
CA VAL A 85 -15.37 -9.81 11.38
C VAL A 85 -15.12 -11.09 10.60
N LEU A 86 -14.12 -11.89 10.96
CA LEU A 86 -13.73 -13.08 10.20
C LEU A 86 -14.71 -14.24 10.45
N GLN A 87 -15.07 -14.53 11.70
CA GLN A 87 -15.94 -15.67 12.02
C GLN A 87 -17.44 -15.35 11.93
N ASN A 88 -17.86 -14.11 12.19
CA ASN A 88 -19.28 -13.76 12.37
C ASN A 88 -19.80 -12.64 11.46
N SER A 89 -19.12 -12.33 10.36
CA SER A 89 -19.47 -11.18 9.49
C SER A 89 -20.90 -11.16 8.97
N SER A 90 -21.60 -12.30 8.86
CA SER A 90 -23.00 -12.37 8.40
C SER A 90 -23.98 -11.82 9.45
N SER A 91 -23.55 -11.74 10.71
CA SER A 91 -24.32 -11.15 11.81
C SER A 91 -24.03 -9.67 12.02
N LEU A 92 -22.99 -9.12 11.37
CA LEU A 92 -22.65 -7.71 11.43
C LEU A 92 -23.58 -6.92 10.49
N HIS A 93 -24.75 -6.57 10.99
CA HIS A 93 -25.72 -5.72 10.28
C HIS A 93 -25.39 -4.22 10.33
N ARG A 94 -24.11 -3.88 10.52
CA ARG A 94 -23.63 -2.50 10.63
C ARG A 94 -22.52 -2.22 9.62
N PRO A 95 -22.37 -0.97 9.14
CA PRO A 95 -21.22 -0.59 8.35
C PRO A 95 -19.92 -0.72 9.16
N PHE A 96 -18.86 -1.19 8.52
CA PHE A 96 -17.50 -1.21 9.05
C PHE A 96 -16.47 -1.24 7.92
N TYR A 97 -15.26 -0.79 8.22
CA TYR A 97 -14.07 -0.94 7.40
C TYR A 97 -12.88 -1.20 8.33
N VAL A 98 -12.17 -2.28 8.08
CA VAL A 98 -11.04 -2.74 8.88
C VAL A 98 -9.90 -3.18 7.97
N SER A 99 -8.69 -3.10 8.50
CA SER A 99 -7.48 -3.57 7.83
C SER A 99 -6.64 -4.41 8.79
N THR A 100 -5.82 -5.31 8.25
CA THR A 100 -4.78 -6.02 9.01
C THR A 100 -3.62 -6.40 8.11
N ILE A 101 -2.43 -6.58 8.68
CA ILE A 101 -1.26 -7.10 7.98
C ILE A 101 -1.00 -8.53 8.43
N VAL A 102 -0.98 -9.45 7.48
CA VAL A 102 -0.54 -10.83 7.69
C VAL A 102 0.91 -10.92 7.25
N HIS A 103 1.82 -11.09 8.21
CA HIS A 103 3.27 -11.23 7.97
C HIS A 103 3.64 -12.69 7.73
N LYS A 104 4.79 -12.90 7.08
CA LYS A 104 5.54 -14.13 6.93
C LYS A 104 6.42 -14.25 8.18
N ASP A 105 5.95 -15.02 9.14
CA ASP A 105 6.76 -15.49 10.25
C ASP A 105 6.94 -17.01 10.12
N GLU A 106 7.90 -17.59 10.86
CA GLU A 106 8.22 -19.01 10.76
C GLU A 106 7.00 -19.92 10.98
N VAL A 107 6.00 -19.45 11.73
CA VAL A 107 4.76 -20.17 12.06
C VAL A 107 3.60 -19.80 11.12
N SER A 108 3.52 -18.54 10.69
CA SER A 108 2.47 -17.92 9.89
C SER A 108 2.70 -17.97 8.39
N SER A 109 3.86 -18.46 7.94
CA SER A 109 4.14 -18.71 6.51
C SER A 109 2.97 -19.44 5.84
N THR A 110 2.40 -20.43 6.52
CA THR A 110 1.22 -21.17 6.03
C THR A 110 -0.04 -20.31 5.85
N THR A 111 -0.24 -19.30 6.70
CA THR A 111 -1.37 -18.37 6.66
C THR A 111 -1.23 -17.40 5.48
N LEU A 112 -0.07 -16.74 5.36
CA LEU A 112 0.23 -15.85 4.25
C LEU A 112 0.18 -16.62 2.91
N ASP A 113 0.86 -17.76 2.82
CA ASP A 113 0.84 -18.61 1.63
C ASP A 113 -0.56 -19.10 1.30
N GLY A 114 -1.39 -19.34 2.31
CA GLY A 114 -2.80 -19.69 2.14
C GLY A 114 -3.59 -18.57 1.45
N ILE A 115 -3.41 -17.33 1.90
CA ILE A 115 -4.03 -16.14 1.31
C ILE A 115 -3.55 -15.93 -0.12
N LEU A 116 -2.24 -15.93 -0.35
CA LEU A 116 -1.64 -15.65 -1.66
C LEU A 116 -2.00 -16.72 -2.69
N ARG A 117 -2.01 -18.02 -2.32
CA ARG A 117 -2.43 -19.11 -3.22
C ARG A 117 -3.91 -19.06 -3.61
N ALA A 118 -4.73 -18.35 -2.85
CA ALA A 118 -6.15 -18.20 -3.14
C ALA A 118 -6.48 -17.03 -4.07
N LEU A 119 -5.49 -16.16 -4.34
CA LEU A 119 -5.56 -15.14 -5.36
C LEU A 119 -5.61 -15.80 -6.76
N PRO A 120 -6.12 -15.10 -7.79
CA PRO A 120 -6.17 -15.63 -9.16
C PRO A 120 -4.79 -15.68 -9.84
N PHE A 121 -3.72 -15.37 -9.10
CA PHE A 121 -2.37 -15.32 -9.59
C PHE A 121 -1.65 -16.64 -9.33
N ALA A 122 -1.10 -17.26 -10.38
CA ALA A 122 -0.47 -18.58 -10.26
C ALA A 122 0.71 -18.61 -9.25
N SER A 123 1.47 -17.51 -9.15
CA SER A 123 2.59 -17.31 -8.22
C SER A 123 2.19 -16.59 -6.91
N GLY A 124 0.92 -16.22 -6.73
CA GLY A 124 0.48 -15.36 -5.63
C GLY A 124 0.71 -13.86 -5.86
N SER A 125 1.24 -13.50 -7.03
CA SER A 125 1.60 -12.14 -7.47
C SER A 125 1.10 -11.85 -8.89
N PRO A 126 0.67 -10.62 -9.19
CA PRO A 126 0.28 -10.27 -10.55
C PRO A 126 1.41 -10.54 -11.55
N SER A 127 1.19 -11.42 -12.52
CA SER A 127 2.21 -11.83 -13.51
C SER A 127 2.76 -10.66 -14.33
N ILE A 128 1.98 -9.57 -14.43
CA ILE A 128 2.36 -8.35 -15.12
C ILE A 128 3.51 -7.59 -14.44
N LEU A 129 3.76 -7.83 -13.15
CA LEU A 129 4.83 -7.19 -12.38
C LEU A 129 5.89 -8.17 -11.87
N ASP A 130 5.58 -9.46 -11.82
CA ASP A 130 6.33 -10.50 -11.07
C ASP A 130 7.83 -10.56 -11.41
N GLU A 131 8.19 -10.30 -12.67
CA GLU A 131 9.59 -10.33 -13.13
C GLU A 131 10.42 -9.13 -12.62
N TYR A 132 9.76 -8.02 -12.30
CA TYR A 132 10.40 -6.74 -12.02
C TYR A 132 10.36 -6.33 -10.56
N ILE A 133 9.64 -7.06 -9.71
CA ILE A 133 9.38 -6.62 -8.34
C ILE A 133 9.77 -7.67 -7.29
N ARG A 134 10.19 -7.16 -6.13
CA ARG A 134 10.35 -7.93 -4.89
C ARG A 134 9.26 -7.48 -3.94
N TYR A 135 8.74 -8.41 -3.16
CA TYR A 135 7.69 -8.13 -2.20
C TYR A 135 8.22 -8.24 -0.79
N ASP A 136 7.67 -7.40 0.07
CA ASP A 136 7.90 -7.54 1.50
C ASP A 136 7.31 -8.84 2.02
N GLY A 137 7.79 -9.29 3.18
CA GLY A 137 7.33 -10.47 3.87
C GLY A 137 5.89 -10.40 4.38
N GLY A 138 4.96 -9.62 3.81
CA GLY A 138 3.58 -9.55 4.28
C GLY A 138 2.56 -9.24 3.18
N CYS A 139 1.28 -9.29 3.58
CA CYS A 139 0.19 -8.73 2.78
C CYS A 139 -0.82 -8.01 3.66
N TRP A 140 -1.38 -6.92 3.14
CA TRP A 140 -2.50 -6.22 3.73
C TRP A 140 -3.82 -6.88 3.32
N LEU A 141 -4.70 -7.08 4.29
CA LEU A 141 -6.06 -7.54 4.11
C LEU A 141 -7.02 -6.43 4.54
N PHE A 142 -7.84 -5.95 3.60
CA PHE A 142 -8.88 -4.97 3.89
C PHE A 142 -10.26 -5.61 3.76
N LEU A 143 -11.11 -5.38 4.75
CA LEU A 143 -12.47 -5.92 4.81
C LEU A 143 -13.44 -4.79 5.13
N GLY A 144 -14.53 -4.69 4.38
CA GLY A 144 -15.54 -3.66 4.67
C GLY A 144 -16.94 -4.05 4.26
N SER A 145 -17.90 -3.63 5.06
CA SER A 145 -19.33 -3.72 4.77
C SER A 145 -19.94 -2.34 4.92
N ASN A 146 -20.73 -1.92 3.96
CA ASN A 146 -21.54 -0.71 3.97
C ASN A 146 -22.93 -1.08 3.46
N CYS A 147 -23.63 -1.90 4.25
CA CYS A 147 -25.01 -2.26 3.96
C CYS A 147 -25.90 -1.05 4.24
N SER A 148 -26.66 -0.58 3.24
CA SER A 148 -27.81 0.28 3.53
C SER A 148 -28.76 -0.52 4.40
N SER A 149 -28.89 -0.15 5.67
CA SER A 149 -29.87 -0.75 6.56
C SER A 149 -31.24 -0.48 5.94
N VAL A 150 -31.77 -1.45 5.21
CA VAL A 150 -33.18 -1.46 4.84
C VAL A 150 -33.89 -1.48 6.18
N SER A 151 -34.49 -0.35 6.56
CA SER A 151 -35.27 -0.19 7.77
C SER A 151 -36.44 -1.17 7.72
N ALA A 152 -36.17 -2.42 8.10
CA ALA A 152 -37.11 -3.53 8.03
C ALA A 152 -38.17 -3.47 9.15
N ASP A 153 -38.08 -2.50 10.06
CA ASP A 153 -39.00 -2.32 11.17
C ASP A 153 -39.57 -0.90 11.20
N GLU A 154 -40.68 -0.67 10.50
CA GLU A 154 -41.70 0.29 10.98
C GLU A 154 -43.15 -0.02 10.54
N ASN A 155 -43.43 -1.26 10.10
CA ASN A 155 -44.80 -1.72 9.86
C ASN A 155 -45.29 -2.70 10.93
N LYS A 156 -45.26 -2.27 12.20
CA LYS A 156 -46.14 -2.80 13.25
C LYS A 156 -47.09 -1.72 13.75
N THR A 157 -48.15 -1.56 12.98
CA THR A 157 -49.53 -1.40 13.45
C THR A 157 -49.72 -1.34 14.98
N THR A 158 -49.95 -0.14 15.51
CA THR A 158 -51.08 0.07 16.43
C THR A 158 -51.86 1.31 16.03
N ASN A 159 -53.05 1.06 15.49
CA ASN A 159 -54.12 2.03 15.28
C ASN A 159 -54.43 2.78 16.58
N VAL A 160 -54.07 4.07 16.69
CA VAL A 160 -54.83 5.02 17.52
C VAL A 160 -55.01 6.33 16.75
N CYS A 161 -56.24 6.50 16.29
CA CYS A 161 -56.78 7.61 15.54
C CYS A 161 -56.80 8.91 16.36
N LYS A 162 -56.07 9.96 15.95
CA LYS A 162 -56.46 11.36 16.23
C LYS A 162 -56.11 12.28 15.05
N LYS A 163 -57.17 12.71 14.36
CA LYS A 163 -57.22 13.77 13.34
C LYS A 163 -56.52 15.05 13.82
N ARG A 164 -55.53 15.56 13.07
CA ARG A 164 -55.28 17.01 12.96
C ARG A 164 -54.42 17.39 11.74
N LYS A 165 -55.08 18.11 10.82
CA LYS A 165 -54.64 19.25 9.99
C LYS A 165 -53.24 19.22 9.31
N LYS A 166 -53.29 18.82 8.03
CA LYS A 166 -52.69 19.42 6.82
C LYS A 166 -51.76 20.64 7.00
N SER A 167 -50.47 20.45 6.71
CA SER A 167 -49.60 21.42 6.04
C SER A 167 -48.60 20.65 5.17
N ASP A 168 -48.83 20.71 3.85
CA ASP A 168 -47.98 20.13 2.80
C ASP A 168 -46.65 20.88 2.75
N THR A 169 -45.56 20.23 3.15
CA THR A 169 -44.21 20.57 2.70
C THR A 169 -43.47 19.25 2.55
N GLN A 170 -43.54 18.69 1.35
CA GLN A 170 -42.81 17.49 0.95
C GLN A 170 -41.32 17.84 0.85
N GLN A 171 -40.61 17.84 1.98
CA GLN A 171 -39.17 17.64 1.99
C GLN A 171 -38.92 16.14 1.99
N GLN A 172 -38.81 15.58 0.78
CA GLN A 172 -38.15 14.30 0.59
C GLN A 172 -36.67 14.51 0.98
N HIS A 173 -36.33 14.19 2.23
CA HIS A 173 -34.95 13.91 2.59
C HIS A 173 -34.56 12.64 1.84
N ASN A 174 -33.95 12.81 0.68
CA ASN A 174 -33.08 11.78 0.09
C ASN A 174 -31.99 11.52 1.13
N ILE A 175 -32.17 10.48 1.93
CA ILE A 175 -31.07 9.87 2.68
C ILE A 175 -30.20 9.24 1.60
N SER A 176 -29.33 10.06 1.00
CA SER A 176 -28.23 9.56 0.21
C SER A 176 -27.44 8.66 1.15
N SER A 177 -27.44 7.37 0.88
CA SER A 177 -26.62 6.40 1.59
C SER A 177 -25.18 6.91 1.59
N SER A 178 -24.72 7.42 2.73
CA SER A 178 -23.39 8.00 2.83
C SER A 178 -22.37 6.90 2.61
N SER A 179 -21.45 7.10 1.66
CA SER A 179 -20.27 6.25 1.53
C SER A 179 -19.54 6.21 2.87
N LEU A 180 -19.07 5.03 3.25
CA LEU A 180 -18.32 4.83 4.49
C LEU A 180 -16.89 5.31 4.24
N SER A 181 -16.45 6.35 4.94
CA SER A 181 -15.09 6.86 4.79
C SER A 181 -14.07 5.80 5.20
N GLY A 182 -13.02 5.61 4.40
CA GLY A 182 -11.80 4.95 4.85
C GLY A 182 -10.83 5.94 5.46
N ARG A 183 -9.52 5.66 5.32
CA ARG A 183 -8.45 6.58 5.72
C ARG A 183 -8.59 7.92 5.01
N SER A 184 -8.25 8.99 5.74
CA SER A 184 -8.16 10.34 5.19
C SER A 184 -7.11 10.43 4.10
N GLU A 185 -7.07 11.56 3.39
CA GLU A 185 -6.07 11.76 2.34
C GLU A 185 -4.67 11.83 2.94
N HIS A 186 -3.76 10.97 2.49
CA HIS A 186 -2.38 10.88 2.93
C HIS A 186 -1.47 10.44 1.77
N VAL A 187 -0.17 10.60 1.96
CA VAL A 187 0.87 9.84 1.24
C VAL A 187 1.50 8.91 2.26
N ASP A 188 2.02 7.78 1.79
CA ASP A 188 2.74 6.86 2.66
C ASP A 188 4.21 7.29 2.74
N GLU A 189 4.76 7.24 3.95
CA GLU A 189 6.17 7.47 4.23
C GLU A 189 6.83 6.10 4.37
N VAL A 190 7.26 5.56 3.22
CA VAL A 190 7.70 4.18 3.05
C VAL A 190 8.88 4.13 2.10
N ASP A 191 9.72 3.11 2.24
CA ASP A 191 10.89 2.85 1.41
C ASP A 191 10.57 2.08 0.11
N HIS A 192 9.43 1.40 0.05
CA HIS A 192 8.98 0.69 -1.14
C HIS A 192 8.47 1.61 -2.26
N VAL A 193 8.57 1.14 -3.51
CA VAL A 193 8.26 1.94 -4.71
C VAL A 193 6.75 2.01 -4.99
N GLY A 194 5.99 1.03 -4.50
CA GLY A 194 4.54 1.11 -4.57
C GLY A 194 3.84 -0.06 -3.92
N THR A 195 2.52 -0.01 -4.02
CA THR A 195 1.62 -1.02 -3.48
C THR A 195 0.64 -1.41 -4.58
N TRP A 196 0.46 -2.71 -4.80
CA TRP A 196 -0.67 -3.19 -5.59
C TRP A 196 -1.82 -3.60 -4.69
N HIS A 197 -3.04 -3.33 -5.13
CA HIS A 197 -4.29 -3.71 -4.50
C HIS A 197 -5.11 -4.55 -5.48
N TYR A 198 -5.47 -5.77 -5.08
CA TYR A 198 -6.39 -6.62 -5.84
C TYR A 198 -7.76 -6.68 -5.14
N GLN A 199 -8.82 -6.30 -5.85
CA GLN A 199 -10.17 -6.30 -5.30
C GLN A 199 -10.85 -7.66 -5.57
N LEU A 200 -10.89 -8.51 -4.53
CA LEU A 200 -11.46 -9.86 -4.60
C LEU A 200 -12.98 -9.90 -4.61
N SER A 201 -13.63 -8.93 -3.98
CA SER A 201 -15.09 -8.92 -3.81
C SER A 201 -15.59 -7.50 -3.58
N GLY A 202 -16.76 -7.15 -4.11
CA GLY A 202 -17.35 -5.83 -3.93
C GLY A 202 -16.60 -4.73 -4.68
N SER A 203 -16.56 -3.53 -4.13
CA SER A 203 -15.83 -2.40 -4.72
C SER A 203 -15.25 -1.47 -3.65
N LYS A 204 -14.26 -0.68 -4.05
CA LYS A 204 -13.65 0.39 -3.25
C LYS A 204 -13.44 1.60 -4.15
N THR A 205 -13.83 2.78 -3.66
CA THR A 205 -13.62 4.03 -4.37
C THR A 205 -12.36 4.70 -3.85
N TRP A 206 -11.42 4.99 -4.74
CA TRP A 206 -10.19 5.70 -4.48
C TRP A 206 -10.29 7.12 -5.01
N TYR A 207 -9.77 8.06 -4.23
CA TYR A 207 -9.52 9.43 -4.69
C TYR A 207 -8.03 9.66 -4.63
N VAL A 208 -7.41 9.92 -5.78
CA VAL A 208 -5.96 10.09 -5.88
C VAL A 208 -5.59 11.40 -6.58
N ARG A 209 -4.51 12.03 -6.15
CA ARG A 209 -3.88 13.17 -6.82
C ARG A 209 -2.37 13.14 -6.62
N PRO A 210 -1.58 13.60 -7.60
CA PRO A 210 -0.12 13.58 -7.47
C PRO A 210 0.33 14.54 -6.36
N ASN A 211 1.34 14.11 -5.60
CA ASN A 211 2.07 14.95 -4.68
C ASN A 211 3.12 15.76 -5.45
N GLN A 212 2.80 17.02 -5.72
CA GLN A 212 3.63 17.92 -6.54
C GLN A 212 5.04 18.17 -5.97
N LYS A 213 5.30 17.77 -4.72
CA LYS A 213 6.59 17.95 -4.03
C LYS A 213 7.36 16.65 -3.82
N CYS A 214 6.86 15.52 -4.31
CA CYS A 214 7.54 14.24 -4.14
C CYS A 214 8.77 14.17 -5.07
N GLY A 215 9.93 13.82 -4.54
CA GLY A 215 11.16 13.66 -5.34
C GLY A 215 11.12 12.46 -6.28
N ASP A 216 10.25 11.48 -6.03
CA ASP A 216 10.12 10.28 -6.88
C ASP A 216 9.76 10.63 -8.33
N TRP A 217 9.11 11.77 -8.57
CA TRP A 217 8.78 12.20 -9.94
C TRP A 217 10.02 12.47 -10.79
N ASP A 218 11.10 12.95 -10.16
CA ASP A 218 12.35 13.30 -10.83
C ASP A 218 13.20 12.06 -11.11
N ASN A 219 13.06 11.01 -10.28
CA ASN A 219 13.82 9.76 -10.41
C ASN A 219 13.34 8.88 -11.57
N PHE A 220 12.05 8.97 -11.94
CA PHE A 220 11.45 8.10 -12.95
C PHE A 220 10.98 8.83 -14.21
N SER A 221 10.97 10.16 -14.22
CA SER A 221 10.53 10.93 -15.39
C SER A 221 11.16 12.32 -15.47
N ASP A 222 11.62 12.70 -16.67
CA ASP A 222 11.95 14.09 -16.98
C ASP A 222 10.72 15.03 -17.02
N VAL A 223 9.52 14.48 -16.81
CA VAL A 223 8.24 15.14 -17.08
C VAL A 223 7.59 15.68 -15.80
N GLY A 224 8.07 15.25 -14.63
CA GLY A 224 7.54 15.64 -13.33
C GLY A 224 6.15 15.04 -13.04
N PRO A 225 5.43 15.53 -12.02
CA PRO A 225 4.14 15.00 -11.63
C PRO A 225 3.07 15.14 -12.74
N PRO A 226 2.20 14.15 -12.94
CA PRO A 226 1.21 14.17 -14.01
C PRO A 226 0.17 15.29 -13.84
N ASP A 227 -0.16 16.01 -14.92
CA ASP A 227 -1.21 17.03 -14.91
C ASP A 227 -2.61 16.41 -15.13
N LEU A 228 -3.42 16.43 -14.08
CA LEU A 228 -4.78 15.90 -14.10
C LEU A 228 -5.82 16.86 -14.68
N GLN A 229 -5.49 18.11 -15.04
CA GLN A 229 -6.47 19.12 -15.45
C GLN A 229 -7.31 18.70 -16.66
N ASN A 230 -6.69 17.99 -17.62
CA ASN A 230 -7.35 17.53 -18.85
C ASN A 230 -7.62 16.02 -18.85
N THR A 231 -7.38 15.34 -17.73
CA THR A 231 -7.56 13.89 -17.63
C THR A 231 -9.06 13.55 -17.53
N ALA A 232 -9.51 12.59 -18.33
CA ALA A 232 -10.90 12.16 -18.32
C ALA A 232 -11.29 11.62 -16.94
N GLY A 233 -12.43 12.09 -16.40
CA GLY A 233 -12.89 11.68 -15.07
C GLY A 233 -12.21 12.40 -13.90
N ALA A 234 -11.20 13.24 -14.14
CA ALA A 234 -10.63 14.10 -13.11
C ALA A 234 -11.67 15.13 -12.62
N GLN A 235 -11.75 15.27 -11.31
CA GLN A 235 -12.67 16.18 -10.64
C GLN A 235 -11.87 17.24 -9.90
N ARG A 236 -12.28 18.50 -10.06
CA ARG A 236 -11.70 19.59 -9.29
C ARG A 236 -12.24 19.54 -7.86
N SER A 237 -11.36 19.59 -6.85
CA SER A 237 -11.82 19.67 -5.47
C SER A 237 -12.65 20.94 -5.27
N THR A 238 -13.85 20.79 -4.72
CA THR A 238 -14.74 21.89 -4.34
C THR A 238 -14.53 22.33 -2.89
N THR A 239 -13.79 21.54 -2.11
CA THR A 239 -13.52 21.74 -0.68
C THR A 239 -12.01 21.89 -0.45
N GLY A 240 -11.62 22.88 0.34
CA GLY A 240 -10.22 23.20 0.69
C GLY A 240 -9.62 24.40 -0.05
N CYS A 241 -8.46 24.88 0.44
CA CYS A 241 -7.71 25.99 -0.16
C CYS A 241 -7.00 25.59 -1.48
N SER A 242 -6.76 24.29 -1.73
CA SER A 242 -6.13 23.82 -2.96
C SER A 242 -7.19 23.50 -4.03
N ARG A 243 -7.09 24.18 -5.17
CA ARG A 243 -7.94 23.95 -6.36
C ARG A 243 -7.47 22.75 -7.18
N ALA A 244 -6.89 21.74 -6.52
CA ALA A 244 -6.27 20.59 -7.16
C ALA A 244 -7.30 19.70 -7.85
N TYR A 245 -6.89 19.10 -8.97
CA TYR A 245 -7.63 18.03 -9.63
C TYR A 245 -7.29 16.69 -8.97
N ARG A 246 -8.29 15.81 -8.87
CA ARG A 246 -8.14 14.43 -8.38
C ARG A 246 -8.87 13.46 -9.28
N LEU A 247 -8.37 12.24 -9.39
CA LEU A 247 -9.06 11.13 -10.01
C LEU A 247 -10.02 10.50 -9.00
N LYS A 248 -11.21 10.12 -9.45
CA LYS A 248 -12.12 9.25 -8.70
C LYS A 248 -12.15 7.89 -9.41
N ILE A 249 -11.57 6.88 -8.78
CA ILE A 249 -11.39 5.55 -9.36
C ILE A 249 -12.24 4.58 -8.57
N ILE A 250 -13.05 3.78 -9.28
CA ILE A 250 -13.87 2.75 -8.66
C ILE A 250 -13.21 1.42 -8.97
N VAL A 251 -12.48 0.89 -7.99
CA VAL A 251 -11.83 -0.42 -8.09
C VAL A 251 -12.90 -1.47 -7.78
N GLU A 252 -13.32 -2.21 -8.79
CA GLU A 252 -14.37 -3.23 -8.69
C GLU A 252 -13.76 -4.62 -8.56
N GLU A 253 -14.56 -5.61 -8.15
CA GLU A 253 -14.18 -7.02 -8.16
C GLU A 253 -13.48 -7.43 -9.46
N GLY A 254 -12.28 -8.00 -9.34
CA GLY A 254 -11.41 -8.39 -10.44
C GLY A 254 -10.46 -7.30 -10.95
N ASP A 255 -10.51 -6.09 -10.40
CA ASP A 255 -9.53 -5.05 -10.70
C ASP A 255 -8.25 -5.21 -9.86
N LEU A 256 -7.11 -5.04 -10.51
CA LEU A 256 -5.79 -4.78 -9.94
C LEU A 256 -5.49 -3.29 -10.07
N PHE A 257 -5.15 -2.67 -8.95
CA PHE A 257 -4.85 -1.25 -8.83
C PHE A 257 -3.45 -1.08 -8.26
N VAL A 258 -2.54 -0.47 -9.00
CA VAL A 258 -1.13 -0.30 -8.59
C VAL A 258 -0.86 1.18 -8.41
N LEU A 259 -0.29 1.58 -7.28
CA LEU A 259 -0.06 2.97 -6.94
C LEU A 259 1.29 3.12 -6.25
N ASN A 260 2.09 4.11 -6.67
CA ASN A 260 3.19 4.62 -5.85
C ASN A 260 2.57 5.49 -4.74
N THR A 261 2.46 4.95 -3.53
CA THR A 261 1.78 5.59 -2.41
C THR A 261 2.56 6.75 -1.78
N ARG A 262 3.87 6.88 -2.07
CA ARG A 262 4.72 8.04 -1.71
C ARG A 262 4.44 9.24 -2.63
N ALA A 263 4.27 8.95 -3.91
CA ALA A 263 4.08 9.96 -4.95
C ALA A 263 2.62 10.41 -5.10
N TRP A 264 1.65 9.62 -4.64
CA TRP A 264 0.23 9.91 -4.78
C TRP A 264 -0.47 10.12 -3.44
N TYR A 265 -1.02 11.32 -3.24
CA TYR A 265 -2.01 11.53 -2.19
C TYR A 265 -3.23 10.67 -2.51
N HIS A 266 -3.68 9.89 -1.53
CA HIS A 266 -4.76 8.96 -1.72
C HIS A 266 -5.67 8.88 -0.48
N ARG A 267 -6.95 8.64 -0.74
CA ARG A 267 -7.94 8.26 0.27
C ARG A 267 -8.92 7.25 -0.31
N THR A 268 -9.58 6.52 0.57
CA THR A 268 -10.54 5.49 0.16
C THR A 268 -11.91 5.73 0.77
N GLU A 269 -12.94 5.31 0.04
CA GLU A 269 -14.32 5.27 0.48
C GLU A 269 -14.94 3.92 0.08
N LEU A 270 -15.81 3.41 0.93
CA LEU A 270 -16.63 2.24 0.65
C LEU A 270 -18.05 2.69 0.34
N ASP A 271 -18.38 2.65 -0.94
CA ASP A 271 -19.75 2.85 -1.38
C ASP A 271 -20.65 1.72 -0.87
N THR A 272 -21.95 1.97 -0.82
CA THR A 272 -22.93 0.97 -0.40
C THR A 272 -22.85 -0.25 -1.31
N GLN A 273 -22.55 -1.42 -0.74
CA GLN A 273 -22.56 -2.66 -1.50
C GLN A 273 -23.98 -3.19 -1.64
N LYS A 274 -24.27 -3.76 -2.82
CA LYS A 274 -25.53 -4.46 -3.08
C LYS A 274 -25.55 -5.78 -2.30
N ASP A 275 -26.74 -6.18 -1.87
CA ASP A 275 -27.02 -7.50 -1.29
C ASP A 275 -26.15 -7.88 -0.07
N GLY A 276 -25.56 -6.89 0.59
CA GLY A 276 -24.70 -7.08 1.76
C GLY A 276 -23.39 -7.80 1.45
N VAL A 277 -22.93 -7.74 0.20
CA VAL A 277 -21.64 -8.31 -0.21
C VAL A 277 -20.51 -7.57 0.52
N LEU A 278 -19.60 -8.35 1.10
CA LEU A 278 -18.40 -7.81 1.75
C LEU A 278 -17.43 -7.31 0.68
N SER A 279 -16.91 -6.10 0.87
CA SER A 279 -15.77 -5.61 0.10
C SER A 279 -14.49 -6.22 0.68
N ILE A 280 -13.74 -6.94 -0.16
CA ILE A 280 -12.49 -7.62 0.23
C ILE A 280 -11.43 -7.20 -0.78
N SER A 281 -10.31 -6.68 -0.29
CA SER A 281 -9.13 -6.42 -1.13
C SER A 281 -7.87 -6.88 -0.42
N ILE A 282 -6.94 -7.46 -1.18
CA ILE A 282 -5.57 -7.73 -0.72
C ILE A 282 -4.64 -6.68 -1.29
N ALA A 283 -3.60 -6.31 -0.55
CA ALA A 283 -2.52 -5.51 -1.08
C ALA A 283 -1.16 -6.05 -0.68
N ARG A 284 -0.15 -5.79 -1.50
CA ARG A 284 1.25 -5.97 -1.10
C ARG A 284 2.09 -4.82 -1.59
N ASP A 285 2.99 -4.45 -0.70
CA ASP A 285 4.04 -3.49 -0.94
C ASP A 285 5.14 -4.18 -1.75
N PHE A 286 5.78 -3.42 -2.63
CA PHE A 286 6.81 -3.95 -3.50
C PHE A 286 7.92 -2.94 -3.80
N HIS A 287 9.12 -3.48 -3.95
CA HIS A 287 10.30 -2.81 -4.44
C HIS A 287 10.53 -3.21 -5.89
N LEU A 288 11.07 -2.30 -6.69
CA LEU A 288 11.58 -2.66 -8.00
C LEU A 288 12.89 -3.44 -7.82
N ARG A 289 13.06 -4.51 -8.60
CA ARG A 289 14.33 -5.21 -8.76
C ARG A 289 15.25 -4.35 -9.63
N LEU A 290 15.74 -3.26 -9.05
CA LEU A 290 16.88 -2.56 -9.60
C LEU A 290 18.09 -3.38 -9.15
N THR A 291 18.82 -3.96 -10.09
CA THR A 291 20.09 -4.62 -9.82
C THR A 291 21.05 -3.57 -9.25
N ASP A 292 21.71 -3.83 -8.12
CA ASP A 292 22.54 -2.85 -7.40
C ASP A 292 23.77 -2.36 -8.22
N GLU A 293 24.08 -3.00 -9.36
CA GLU A 293 25.08 -2.51 -10.32
C GLU A 293 24.54 -1.42 -11.27
N ASP A 294 23.24 -1.13 -11.27
CA ASP A 294 22.54 -0.33 -12.26
C ASP A 294 21.92 0.98 -11.71
N GLU A 295 22.31 1.42 -10.51
CA GLU A 295 21.96 2.76 -10.00
C GLU A 295 22.45 3.90 -10.94
N LEU A 296 23.31 3.57 -11.91
CA LEU A 296 23.86 4.51 -12.89
C LEU A 296 23.16 4.56 -14.26
N ASP A 297 22.19 3.70 -14.59
CA ASP A 297 21.36 3.88 -15.80
C ASP A 297 20.12 2.96 -15.78
N LEU A 298 19.03 3.41 -15.17
CA LEU A 298 17.74 2.72 -15.18
C LEU A 298 17.24 2.40 -16.61
N GLU A 299 17.54 3.27 -17.60
CA GLU A 299 17.27 2.99 -19.02
C GLU A 299 18.10 1.81 -19.56
N ALA A 300 19.35 1.65 -19.12
CA ALA A 300 20.19 0.52 -19.51
C ALA A 300 19.75 -0.76 -18.78
N ALA A 301 19.34 -0.68 -17.51
CA ALA A 301 18.84 -1.81 -16.73
C ALA A 301 17.54 -2.37 -17.31
N VAL A 302 16.59 -1.50 -17.68
CA VAL A 302 15.34 -1.92 -18.35
C VAL A 302 15.65 -2.51 -19.73
N ALA A 303 16.57 -1.90 -20.50
CA ALA A 303 17.01 -2.47 -21.78
C ALA A 303 17.75 -3.82 -21.62
N ALA A 304 18.53 -3.99 -20.55
CA ALA A 304 19.28 -5.20 -20.23
C ALA A 304 18.38 -6.31 -19.68
N ALA A 305 17.39 -5.99 -18.84
CA ALA A 305 16.40 -6.95 -18.34
C ALA A 305 15.51 -7.49 -19.48
N ILE A 306 15.19 -6.66 -20.47
CA ILE A 306 14.45 -7.07 -21.68
C ILE A 306 15.30 -7.99 -22.59
N ASP A 307 16.63 -7.94 -22.51
CA ASP A 307 17.55 -8.73 -23.36
C ASP A 307 18.42 -9.72 -22.56
N ALA A 308 18.16 -9.89 -21.25
CA ALA A 308 18.91 -10.79 -20.39
C ALA A 308 18.66 -12.23 -20.88
N PRO A 309 19.70 -12.94 -21.37
CA PRO A 309 19.51 -14.23 -21.99
C PRO A 309 19.00 -15.21 -20.93
N VAL A 310 17.78 -15.71 -21.10
CA VAL A 310 17.26 -16.82 -20.29
C VAL A 310 18.22 -18.00 -20.43
N ILE A 311 18.94 -18.31 -19.36
CA ILE A 311 19.91 -19.40 -19.37
C ILE A 311 19.14 -20.70 -19.20
N LEU A 312 19.09 -21.47 -20.28
CA LEU A 312 18.39 -22.74 -20.32
C LEU A 312 19.34 -23.89 -20.00
N CYS A 313 18.86 -24.85 -19.22
CA CYS A 313 19.60 -26.06 -18.91
C CYS A 313 19.88 -26.87 -20.19
N LYS A 314 21.16 -27.02 -20.58
CA LYS A 314 21.56 -27.66 -21.86
C LYS A 314 21.15 -29.14 -21.94
N SER A 315 20.90 -29.79 -20.81
CA SER A 315 20.52 -31.21 -20.71
C SER A 315 19.70 -31.50 -19.45
N ASN A 316 19.10 -32.69 -19.35
CA ASN A 316 18.42 -33.07 -18.11
C ASN A 316 19.44 -33.23 -16.98
N ALA A 317 19.20 -32.61 -15.84
CA ALA A 317 20.03 -32.72 -14.63
C ALA A 317 19.22 -33.34 -13.49
N LYS A 318 19.86 -34.20 -12.70
CA LYS A 318 19.32 -34.73 -11.44
C LYS A 318 19.73 -33.84 -10.28
N LYS A 319 18.95 -33.88 -9.20
CA LYS A 319 19.33 -33.21 -7.95
C LYS A 319 20.77 -33.59 -7.55
N GLY A 320 21.61 -32.56 -7.36
CA GLY A 320 23.02 -32.69 -7.01
C GLY A 320 23.99 -32.73 -8.19
N ASP A 321 23.49 -32.81 -9.44
CA ASP A 321 24.35 -32.75 -10.62
C ASP A 321 24.92 -31.33 -10.81
N VAL A 322 26.17 -31.26 -11.26
CA VAL A 322 26.78 -30.01 -11.76
C VAL A 322 26.18 -29.70 -13.13
N ILE A 323 25.58 -28.52 -13.24
CA ILE A 323 24.91 -28.02 -14.45
C ILE A 323 25.89 -27.18 -15.29
N LEU A 324 26.61 -26.28 -14.63
CA LEU A 324 27.62 -25.41 -15.23
C LEU A 324 28.87 -25.43 -14.36
N GLU A 325 30.00 -25.58 -15.03
CA GLU A 325 31.34 -25.40 -14.47
C GLU A 325 31.65 -23.89 -14.34
N GLU A 326 32.52 -23.47 -13.42
CA GLU A 326 32.88 -22.04 -13.18
C GLU A 326 33.06 -21.19 -14.46
N ASP A 327 33.76 -21.74 -15.45
CA ASP A 327 34.06 -21.08 -16.73
C ASP A 327 32.85 -21.00 -17.69
N GLU A 328 31.78 -21.72 -17.39
CA GLU A 328 30.49 -21.68 -18.09
C GLU A 328 29.41 -20.92 -17.31
N ILE A 329 29.66 -20.53 -16.05
CA ILE A 329 28.73 -19.74 -15.26
C ILE A 329 28.79 -18.30 -15.79
N PRO A 330 27.69 -17.77 -16.34
CA PRO A 330 27.66 -16.37 -16.73
C PRO A 330 27.67 -15.48 -15.49
N ASP A 331 28.23 -14.28 -15.66
CA ASP A 331 28.34 -13.29 -14.58
C ASP A 331 26.98 -12.97 -13.92
N LEU A 332 25.89 -13.08 -14.69
CA LEU A 332 24.52 -12.88 -14.23
C LEU A 332 23.69 -14.16 -14.40
N LEU A 333 23.25 -14.72 -13.27
CA LEU A 333 22.27 -15.80 -13.20
C LEU A 333 20.90 -15.24 -12.80
N PRO A 334 19.79 -15.66 -13.45
CA PRO A 334 18.44 -15.31 -13.04
C PRO A 334 18.20 -15.70 -11.57
N GLN A 335 17.70 -14.75 -10.77
CA GLN A 335 17.36 -14.97 -9.37
C GLN A 335 15.85 -15.09 -9.16
N GLY A 336 15.43 -15.91 -8.20
CA GLY A 336 14.01 -16.00 -7.85
C GLY A 336 13.69 -16.84 -6.61
N ASP A 337 12.46 -16.69 -6.13
CA ASP A 337 11.97 -17.28 -4.88
C ASP A 337 11.79 -18.81 -4.95
N SER A 338 11.85 -19.39 -6.15
CA SER A 338 11.76 -20.83 -6.39
C SER A 338 13.01 -21.36 -7.12
N PRO A 339 14.19 -21.28 -6.47
CA PRO A 339 15.43 -21.64 -7.11
C PRO A 339 15.46 -23.14 -7.45
N ASN A 340 15.94 -23.46 -8.64
CA ASN A 340 16.17 -24.84 -9.05
C ASN A 340 17.65 -25.21 -9.12
N CYS A 341 18.54 -24.24 -9.00
CA CYS A 341 19.99 -24.42 -8.87
C CYS A 341 20.60 -23.51 -7.80
N ALA A 342 21.84 -23.79 -7.38
CA ALA A 342 22.61 -22.97 -6.45
C ALA A 342 24.11 -23.05 -6.79
N LEU A 343 24.85 -22.00 -6.44
CA LEU A 343 26.31 -22.02 -6.49
C LEU A 343 26.86 -22.86 -5.32
N ALA A 344 27.87 -23.67 -5.59
CA ALA A 344 28.54 -24.50 -4.60
C ALA A 344 30.03 -24.55 -4.87
N GLU A 345 30.83 -24.59 -3.81
CA GLU A 345 32.27 -24.85 -3.90
C GLU A 345 32.53 -26.35 -3.83
N ILE A 346 33.31 -26.86 -4.78
CA ILE A 346 33.76 -28.27 -4.81
C ILE A 346 35.29 -28.33 -4.78
N GLU A 347 35.84 -29.26 -4.00
CA GLU A 347 37.28 -29.52 -3.95
C GLU A 347 37.71 -30.42 -5.14
N ILE A 348 38.72 -29.99 -5.90
CA ILE A 348 39.26 -30.74 -7.05
C ILE A 348 40.71 -31.16 -6.77
N GLY A 349 40.90 -32.32 -6.15
CA GLY A 349 42.22 -32.96 -5.99
C GLY A 349 42.36 -33.75 -4.69
N ASP A 350 43.23 -34.77 -4.69
CA ASP A 350 43.59 -35.57 -3.50
C ASP A 350 44.93 -35.12 -2.88
N ASP A 351 45.63 -34.16 -3.50
CA ASP A 351 46.94 -33.67 -3.06
C ASP A 351 46.77 -32.35 -2.30
N ASP A 352 47.59 -32.13 -1.26
CA ASP A 352 47.53 -31.10 -0.19
C ASP A 352 47.47 -29.59 -0.63
N GLU A 353 47.08 -29.28 -1.87
CA GLU A 353 46.82 -27.94 -2.37
C GLU A 353 45.30 -27.72 -2.50
N GLU A 354 44.73 -26.86 -1.65
CA GLU A 354 43.31 -26.49 -1.62
C GLU A 354 42.85 -25.83 -2.94
N ASN A 355 42.57 -26.63 -3.97
CA ASN A 355 41.94 -26.17 -5.20
C ASN A 355 40.43 -26.37 -5.09
N THR A 356 39.72 -25.35 -4.62
CA THR A 356 38.26 -25.27 -4.73
C THR A 356 37.86 -24.67 -6.07
N LYS A 357 36.72 -25.10 -6.60
CA LYS A 357 36.10 -24.55 -7.82
C LYS A 357 34.63 -24.24 -7.53
N ILE A 358 34.13 -23.11 -8.03
CA ILE A 358 32.71 -22.76 -7.95
C ILE A 358 31.96 -23.46 -9.10
N VAL A 359 30.87 -24.15 -8.78
CA VAL A 359 30.00 -24.81 -9.75
C VAL A 359 28.54 -24.49 -9.49
N LEU A 360 27.71 -24.53 -10.54
CA LEU A 360 26.27 -24.40 -10.42
C LEU A 360 25.65 -25.81 -10.30
N ILE A 361 25.05 -26.13 -9.17
CA ILE A 361 24.44 -27.45 -8.91
C ILE A 361 22.92 -27.42 -8.94
N ALA A 362 22.31 -28.53 -9.34
CA ALA A 362 20.86 -28.69 -9.35
C ALA A 362 20.28 -28.97 -7.94
N LEU A 363 19.33 -28.15 -7.48
CA LEU A 363 18.63 -28.36 -6.20
C LEU A 363 17.50 -29.40 -6.30
N ARG A 364 17.03 -29.67 -7.53
CA ARG A 364 16.02 -30.68 -7.88
C ARG A 364 16.31 -31.25 -9.27
N ASP A 365 15.51 -32.21 -9.72
CA ASP A 365 15.54 -32.62 -11.13
C ASP A 365 15.13 -31.44 -12.03
N ILE A 366 15.94 -31.13 -13.04
CA ILE A 366 15.75 -30.04 -14.02
C ILE A 366 15.71 -30.66 -15.41
N GLN A 367 14.71 -30.30 -16.21
CA GLN A 367 14.62 -30.78 -17.58
C GLN A 367 15.52 -29.96 -18.51
N LYS A 368 15.93 -30.57 -19.62
CA LYS A 368 16.55 -29.85 -20.72
C LYS A 368 15.61 -28.71 -21.16
N ASP A 369 16.23 -27.57 -21.46
CA ASP A 369 15.58 -26.34 -21.89
C ASP A 369 14.71 -25.68 -20.80
N GLU A 370 14.82 -26.12 -19.54
CA GLU A 370 14.24 -25.44 -18.37
C GLU A 370 15.15 -24.28 -17.94
N PRO A 371 14.59 -23.10 -17.59
CA PRO A 371 15.38 -21.97 -17.12
C PRO A 371 16.09 -22.27 -15.79
N LEU A 372 17.33 -21.83 -15.66
CA LEU A 372 18.12 -21.93 -14.44
C LEU A 372 17.85 -20.71 -13.55
N ILE A 373 17.44 -20.94 -12.32
CA ILE A 373 17.08 -19.91 -11.33
C ILE A 373 17.84 -20.20 -10.03
N VAL A 374 18.65 -19.25 -9.58
CA VAL A 374 19.33 -19.29 -8.27
C VAL A 374 18.55 -18.52 -7.21
N ALA A 375 18.82 -18.83 -5.93
CA ALA A 375 18.17 -18.12 -4.84
C ALA A 375 18.63 -16.65 -4.86
N CYS A 376 17.73 -15.73 -4.49
CA CYS A 376 18.16 -14.39 -4.09
C CYS A 376 19.07 -14.57 -2.87
N VAL A 377 20.36 -14.27 -3.02
CA VAL A 377 21.25 -14.19 -1.86
C VAL A 377 20.87 -12.88 -1.19
N GLU A 378 20.19 -12.96 -0.04
CA GLU A 378 20.12 -11.84 0.88
C GLU A 378 21.57 -11.60 1.29
N VAL A 379 22.16 -10.51 0.81
CA VAL A 379 23.50 -10.11 1.21
C VAL A 379 23.33 -9.67 2.66
N ASP A 380 23.80 -10.50 3.60
CA ASP A 380 23.79 -10.12 5.01
C ASP A 380 24.70 -8.89 5.14
N ASP A 381 24.10 -7.70 5.27
CA ASP A 381 24.76 -6.38 5.42
C ASP A 381 25.56 -6.23 6.74
N ASP A 382 25.88 -7.33 7.42
CA ASP A 382 26.42 -7.34 8.79
C ASP A 382 27.95 -7.08 8.87
N ASP A 383 28.65 -6.93 7.74
CA ASP A 383 30.13 -6.79 7.74
C ASP A 383 30.67 -5.35 7.73
N ASN A 384 29.83 -4.33 8.02
CA ASN A 384 30.31 -2.94 8.17
C ASN A 384 30.13 -2.37 9.58
N CYS A 385 30.41 -3.18 10.60
CA CYS A 385 30.48 -2.75 12.00
C CYS A 385 31.92 -2.44 12.44
N ASP A 386 32.47 -1.31 11.97
CA ASP A 386 33.61 -0.65 12.63
C ASP A 386 33.59 0.86 12.32
N GLY A 387 32.88 1.65 13.13
CA GLY A 387 32.99 3.11 13.05
C GLY A 387 31.94 3.92 13.82
N ASP A 388 32.06 3.92 15.15
CA ASP A 388 31.79 5.03 16.08
C ASP A 388 30.45 5.79 16.03
N ASP A 389 29.64 5.56 17.08
CA ASP A 389 29.01 6.54 17.98
C ASP A 389 28.63 7.92 17.39
N ASP A 390 27.31 8.18 17.26
CA ASP A 390 26.60 9.23 18.01
C ASP A 390 25.15 9.40 17.49
N ASP A 391 24.19 8.99 18.32
CA ASP A 391 22.86 9.58 18.54
C ASP A 391 22.17 10.35 17.39
N ASP A 392 21.29 9.71 16.61
CA ASP A 392 20.08 10.38 16.05
C ASP A 392 18.99 9.39 15.53
N ASP A 393 18.59 8.42 16.35
CA ASP A 393 17.45 7.52 16.04
C ASP A 393 16.09 8.20 16.35
N SER A 394 15.79 9.35 15.73
CA SER A 394 14.46 9.99 15.81
C SER A 394 13.56 9.79 14.58
N ASP A 395 13.97 9.02 13.58
CA ASP A 395 13.17 8.74 12.38
C ASP A 395 12.14 7.61 12.58
N VAL A 396 11.40 7.64 13.69
CA VAL A 396 10.20 6.80 13.86
C VAL A 396 8.99 7.58 13.35
N CYS A 397 8.73 7.44 12.05
CA CYS A 397 7.64 8.11 11.34
C CYS A 397 6.24 7.71 11.85
N ASN A 398 5.27 8.59 11.58
CA ASN A 398 3.86 8.60 12.02
C ASN A 398 2.99 7.43 11.49
N ALA A 399 3.44 6.18 11.61
CA ALA A 399 2.57 5.03 11.36
C ALA A 399 1.49 4.94 12.46
N ASP A 400 0.22 4.74 12.07
CA ASP A 400 -0.98 4.66 12.95
C ASP A 400 -0.84 3.66 14.12
N ALA A 401 0.11 2.72 14.03
CA ALA A 401 0.41 1.74 15.07
C ALA A 401 1.25 2.30 16.25
N GLY A 402 1.67 3.57 16.19
CA GLY A 402 2.53 4.20 17.20
C GLY A 402 2.07 5.59 17.67
N MET A 403 0.96 6.14 17.17
CA MET A 403 0.52 7.47 17.59
C MET A 403 0.15 7.52 19.07
N ASP A 404 0.78 8.44 19.80
CA ASP A 404 0.48 8.66 21.22
C ASP A 404 -1.00 9.05 21.38
N PRO A 405 -1.81 8.33 22.19
CA PRO A 405 -3.24 8.62 22.34
C PRO A 405 -3.53 10.06 22.82
N ARG A 406 -2.54 10.77 23.38
CA ARG A 406 -2.63 12.19 23.74
C ARG A 406 -2.73 13.11 22.52
N VAL A 407 -2.29 12.67 21.33
CA VAL A 407 -2.42 13.45 20.09
C VAL A 407 -3.83 13.39 19.48
N ILE A 408 -4.79 12.72 20.12
CA ILE A 408 -6.19 12.66 19.64
C ILE A 408 -7.06 13.53 20.54
N ALA A 409 -7.83 14.45 19.93
CA ALA A 409 -8.72 15.36 20.66
C ALA A 409 -9.76 14.59 21.50
N VAL A 410 -9.61 14.62 22.83
CA VAL A 410 -10.50 13.88 23.75
C VAL A 410 -11.92 14.46 23.86
N ARG A 411 -12.12 15.69 23.38
CA ARG A 411 -13.39 16.43 23.34
C ARG A 411 -13.33 17.50 22.26
N ASP A 412 -14.44 18.19 22.05
CA ASP A 412 -14.44 19.39 21.23
C ASP A 412 -13.65 20.52 21.92
N PHE A 413 -12.85 21.24 21.13
CA PHE A 413 -12.11 22.44 21.55
C PHE A 413 -12.56 23.64 20.72
N GLY A 414 -12.87 24.75 21.39
CA GLY A 414 -13.09 26.05 20.73
C GLY A 414 -11.78 26.62 20.19
N GLN A 415 -11.85 27.66 19.34
CA GLN A 415 -10.66 28.35 18.85
C GLN A 415 -9.91 29.06 20.00
N ARG A 416 -8.57 28.93 20.02
CA ARG A 416 -7.64 29.44 21.05
C ARG A 416 -7.83 28.81 22.43
N GLU A 417 -8.49 27.67 22.50
CA GLU A 417 -8.59 26.90 23.73
C GLU A 417 -7.29 26.10 23.94
N GLN A 418 -6.87 25.95 25.18
CA GLN A 418 -5.76 25.06 25.52
C GLN A 418 -6.20 23.61 25.32
N VAL A 419 -5.44 22.88 24.51
CA VAL A 419 -5.68 21.49 24.13
C VAL A 419 -4.89 20.54 25.02
N LEU A 420 -3.58 20.77 25.14
CA LEU A 420 -2.66 20.02 26.01
C LEU A 420 -1.84 20.99 26.86
N GLY A 421 -1.58 20.65 28.13
CA GLY A 421 -0.60 21.33 28.97
C GLY A 421 0.79 20.72 28.81
N GLU A 422 1.84 21.42 29.26
CA GLU A 422 3.26 21.05 29.10
C GLU A 422 3.56 19.57 29.36
N THR A 423 3.05 19.02 30.46
CA THR A 423 3.30 17.62 30.85
C THR A 423 2.56 16.59 29.99
N ASP A 424 1.58 17.05 29.21
CA ASP A 424 0.74 16.21 28.36
C ASP A 424 1.13 16.29 26.88
N ILE A 425 2.07 17.17 26.50
CA ILE A 425 2.58 17.27 25.13
C ILE A 425 3.49 16.05 24.86
N PRO A 426 3.17 15.19 23.88
CA PRO A 426 4.07 14.14 23.43
C PRO A 426 5.32 14.71 22.76
N GLU A 427 6.43 14.00 22.83
CA GLU A 427 7.69 14.41 22.17
C GLU A 427 7.49 14.47 20.65
N ASP A 428 6.77 13.50 20.07
CA ASP A 428 6.50 13.42 18.63
C ASP A 428 5.09 13.90 18.28
N MET A 429 4.91 15.22 18.21
CA MET A 429 3.65 15.80 17.74
C MET A 429 3.51 15.70 16.20
N PRO A 430 2.37 15.23 15.67
CA PRO A 430 2.12 15.22 14.23
C PRO A 430 2.26 16.61 13.61
N ARG A 431 2.96 16.70 12.48
CA ARG A 431 3.19 17.96 11.77
C ARG A 431 2.29 18.06 10.55
N SER A 432 1.75 19.25 10.29
CA SER A 432 0.85 19.50 9.16
C SER A 432 1.05 20.89 8.57
N LEU A 433 0.92 21.03 7.26
CA LEU A 433 0.90 22.33 6.57
C LEU A 433 -0.42 23.10 6.78
N ASP A 434 -1.45 22.44 7.30
CA ASP A 434 -2.70 23.06 7.77
C ASP A 434 -2.93 22.63 9.23
N PRO A 435 -2.09 23.12 10.16
CA PRO A 435 -2.12 22.67 11.54
C PRO A 435 -3.40 23.14 12.22
N ASN A 436 -3.98 22.29 13.06
CA ASN A 436 -5.13 22.67 13.88
C ASN A 436 -4.72 23.19 15.27
N CYS A 437 -3.44 23.07 15.61
CA CYS A 437 -2.83 23.46 16.88
C CYS A 437 -1.56 24.30 16.68
N GLU A 438 -1.21 25.11 17.67
CA GLU A 438 0.06 25.83 17.79
C GLU A 438 0.69 25.56 19.16
N LEU A 439 2.02 25.47 19.21
CA LEU A 439 2.78 25.55 20.47
C LEU A 439 2.81 27.01 20.92
N PHE A 440 2.47 27.25 22.19
CA PHE A 440 2.38 28.59 22.76
C PHE A 440 3.11 28.62 24.10
N ASP A 441 4.15 29.45 24.20
CA ASP A 441 4.89 29.64 25.44
C ASP A 441 4.12 30.53 26.42
N GLU A 442 3.82 30.00 27.61
CA GLU A 442 3.29 30.73 28.76
C GLU A 442 4.38 30.95 29.83
N GLU A 443 4.12 31.79 30.84
CA GLU A 443 5.08 32.05 31.93
C GLU A 443 5.47 30.78 32.71
N ASP A 444 4.59 29.77 32.72
CA ASP A 444 4.73 28.53 33.48
C ASP A 444 5.08 27.30 32.60
N GLY A 445 5.39 27.47 31.30
CA GLY A 445 5.75 26.38 30.39
C GLY A 445 5.14 26.50 28.98
N CYS A 446 5.38 25.50 28.12
CA CYS A 446 4.79 25.44 26.78
C CYS A 446 3.42 24.74 26.82
N VAL A 447 2.42 25.25 26.12
CA VAL A 447 1.09 24.62 25.98
C VAL A 447 0.70 24.51 24.51
N ILE A 448 -0.16 23.54 24.19
CA ILE A 448 -0.76 23.49 22.85
C ILE A 448 -2.11 24.20 22.86
N ARG A 449 -2.32 25.14 21.94
CA ARG A 449 -3.59 25.84 21.73
C ARG A 449 -4.18 25.56 20.37
N SER A 450 -5.50 25.51 20.28
CA SER A 450 -6.21 25.28 19.03
C SER A 450 -6.21 26.54 18.14
N LEU A 451 -5.86 26.40 16.87
CA LEU A 451 -5.93 27.46 15.86
C LEU A 451 -7.35 27.64 15.31
N ARG A 452 -8.14 26.56 15.33
CA ARG A 452 -9.54 26.50 14.89
C ARG A 452 -10.37 25.67 15.86
N VAL A 453 -11.67 25.54 15.58
CA VAL A 453 -12.49 24.55 16.29
C VAL A 453 -12.01 23.15 15.91
N ILE A 454 -11.80 22.30 16.91
CA ILE A 454 -11.34 20.91 16.77
C ILE A 454 -12.42 20.01 17.32
N ALA A 455 -12.93 19.06 16.53
CA ALA A 455 -13.92 18.09 17.00
C ALA A 455 -13.25 16.95 17.79
N GLN A 456 -14.00 16.34 18.71
CA GLN A 456 -13.59 15.13 19.39
C GLN A 456 -13.18 14.04 18.38
N GLY A 457 -12.01 13.46 18.57
CA GLY A 457 -11.43 12.42 17.70
C GLY A 457 -10.57 12.95 16.55
N GLU A 458 -10.49 14.26 16.31
CA GLU A 458 -9.51 14.81 15.36
C GLU A 458 -8.08 14.63 15.90
N VAL A 459 -7.14 14.33 15.01
CA VAL A 459 -5.70 14.29 15.33
C VAL A 459 -5.19 15.72 15.49
N LEU A 460 -4.51 15.98 16.59
CA LEU A 460 -3.85 17.24 16.90
C LEU A 460 -2.57 17.34 16.09
N SER A 461 -2.38 18.44 15.37
CA SER A 461 -1.20 18.68 14.55
C SER A 461 -0.71 20.12 14.69
N ILE A 462 0.61 20.27 14.78
CA ILE A 462 1.30 21.56 14.84
C ILE A 462 1.95 21.89 13.51
N ALA A 463 2.36 23.15 13.34
CA ALA A 463 3.15 23.55 12.18
C ALA A 463 4.49 22.78 12.18
N PRO A 464 5.11 22.54 11.01
CA PRO A 464 6.51 22.16 10.96
C PRO A 464 7.34 23.26 11.65
N ASP A 465 8.41 22.90 12.36
CA ASP A 465 9.26 23.91 12.98
C ASP A 465 9.94 24.72 11.87
N ASP A 466 9.84 26.05 11.97
CA ASP A 466 10.32 27.02 10.97
C ASP A 466 11.80 27.41 11.22
N ASP A 467 12.47 26.69 12.12
CA ASP A 467 13.84 26.93 12.58
C ASP A 467 14.88 25.97 11.97
N GLY A 468 14.46 25.00 11.17
CA GLY A 468 15.32 24.51 10.11
C GLY A 468 15.58 25.66 9.13
N GLU A 469 16.82 26.14 9.01
CA GLU A 469 17.24 27.12 8.01
C GLU A 469 16.86 26.63 6.60
N TYR A 470 15.63 26.88 6.17
CA TYR A 470 15.25 26.68 4.78
C TYR A 470 15.94 27.79 3.98
N GLU A 471 16.90 27.41 3.13
CA GLU A 471 17.44 28.32 2.13
C GLU A 471 16.26 28.84 1.29
N GLU A 472 15.89 30.12 1.44
CA GLU A 472 14.94 30.77 0.52
C GLU A 472 15.60 30.81 -0.86
N ILE A 473 15.27 29.84 -1.71
CA ILE A 473 15.67 29.81 -3.11
C ILE A 473 14.68 30.66 -3.91
N GLU A 474 15.06 31.89 -4.26
CA GLU A 474 14.26 32.72 -5.18
C GLU A 474 14.50 32.26 -6.62
N PHE A 475 13.45 31.75 -7.26
CA PHE A 475 13.46 31.38 -8.67
C PHE A 475 13.11 32.59 -9.54
N ASP A 476 14.10 33.09 -10.30
CA ASP A 476 13.85 34.17 -11.26
C ASP A 476 13.15 33.61 -12.50
N THR A 477 11.82 33.78 -12.54
CA THR A 477 10.97 33.31 -13.65
C THR A 477 11.31 33.90 -15.02
N ALA A 478 12.13 34.96 -15.11
CA ALA A 478 12.56 35.53 -16.38
C ALA A 478 13.85 34.90 -16.91
N THR A 479 14.72 34.41 -16.03
CA THR A 479 16.03 33.83 -16.40
C THR A 479 16.11 32.32 -16.22
N GLY A 480 15.26 31.74 -15.35
CA GLY A 480 15.29 30.33 -14.98
C GLY A 480 16.39 29.98 -13.97
N GLU A 481 17.04 30.96 -13.36
CA GLU A 481 18.12 30.76 -12.39
C GLU A 481 17.60 30.81 -10.95
N PHE A 482 18.19 29.97 -10.09
CA PHE A 482 17.94 29.93 -8.66
C PHE A 482 18.93 30.84 -7.93
N ASN A 483 18.43 31.88 -7.26
CA ASN A 483 19.25 32.76 -6.44
C ASN A 483 19.08 32.38 -4.97
N LYS A 484 20.19 32.00 -4.33
CA LYS A 484 20.24 31.82 -2.87
C LYS A 484 20.35 33.19 -2.21
N THR A 485 19.34 33.58 -1.45
CA THR A 485 19.45 34.74 -0.56
C THR A 485 19.61 34.25 0.87
N ALA A 486 20.81 34.40 1.43
CA ALA A 486 21.03 34.23 2.85
C ALA A 486 20.35 35.38 3.60
N LYS A 487 19.57 35.06 4.65
CA LYS A 487 19.00 36.03 5.57
C LYS A 487 19.70 35.95 6.92
#